data_AF-A0A258F6X1-F1
#
_entry.id   AF-A0A258F6X1-F1
#
_cell.length_a   1.000
_cell.length_b   1.000
_cell.length_c   1.000
_cell.angle_alpha   90.00
_cell.angle_beta   90.00
_cell.angle_gamma   90.00
#
_symmetry.space_group_name_H-M   'P 1'
#
loop_
_entity.id
_entity.type
_entity.pdbx_description
1 polymer ?
#
loop_
_entity_poly.entity_id
_entity_poly.type
_entity_poly.pdbx_seq_one_letter_code
_entity_poly.pdbx_strand_id
1 'polypeptide(L)'
;MKKIKTYFNWSSGKDSALALYHLLQDNRYAVDELITTINSHYNRVSMHGLRKELLLAQTEALNIPSNLIELPEMPSMEIYEQRMVETVSRLKSEGFTHSAFGDIFLEDLRIYREEQLAKQNLKAVFPIWKRDTKELINDFLDLGFKTIIVCANSKYFNEDFVGTV
;
A
#
# COMPACT_ATOMS: atom_id res chain seq x y z
N MET A 1 1.00 10.56 24.98
CA MET A 1 -0.11 10.99 24.09
C MET A 1 -0.72 9.74 23.46
N LYS A 2 -2.03 9.73 23.17
CA LYS A 2 -2.67 8.61 22.45
C LYS A 2 -2.18 8.62 21.00
N LYS A 3 -1.67 7.48 20.50
CA LYS A 3 -1.24 7.34 19.11
C LYS A 3 -2.43 7.46 18.15
N ILE A 4 -2.16 7.98 16.95
CA ILE A 4 -3.13 8.13 15.87
C ILE A 4 -3.36 6.77 15.20
N LYS A 5 -4.56 6.22 15.39
CA LYS A 5 -4.94 4.92 14.82
C LYS A 5 -5.06 5.01 13.29
N THR A 6 -4.22 4.24 12.60
CA THR A 6 -3.93 4.34 11.17
C THR A 6 -3.95 2.97 10.53
N TYR A 7 -4.59 2.84 9.37
CA TYR A 7 -4.40 1.67 8.52
C TYR A 7 -3.50 2.04 7.36
N PHE A 8 -2.78 1.07 6.82
CA PHE A 8 -1.80 1.28 5.77
C PHE A 8 -2.19 0.52 4.50
N ASN A 9 -2.17 1.21 3.37
CA ASN A 9 -2.46 0.61 2.07
C ASN A 9 -1.20 -0.11 1.58
N TRP A 10 -1.17 -1.42 1.80
CA TRP A 10 -0.02 -2.27 1.49
C TRP A 10 -0.10 -2.76 0.06
N SER A 11 0.88 -2.38 -0.76
CA SER A 11 0.96 -2.80 -2.17
C SER A 11 2.06 -3.83 -2.42
N SER A 12 2.64 -4.45 -1.38
CA SER A 12 3.73 -5.44 -1.49
C SER A 12 5.03 -4.99 -2.19
N GLY A 13 5.11 -3.72 -2.61
CA GLY A 13 6.26 -3.17 -3.35
C GLY A 13 7.23 -2.39 -2.48
N LYS A 14 8.41 -2.07 -3.05
CA LYS A 14 9.52 -1.40 -2.34
C LYS A 14 9.11 -0.08 -1.65
N ASP A 15 8.32 0.76 -2.33
CA ASP A 15 7.97 2.10 -1.82
C ASP A 15 6.93 2.00 -0.70
N SER A 16 6.02 1.02 -0.81
CA SER A 16 5.06 0.68 0.24
C SER A 16 5.77 0.13 1.48
N ALA A 17 6.78 -0.73 1.29
CA ALA A 17 7.62 -1.24 2.37
C ALA A 17 8.40 -0.12 3.09
N LEU A 18 9.07 0.75 2.34
CA LEU A 18 9.82 1.87 2.91
C LEU A 18 8.91 2.88 3.62
N ALA A 19 7.76 3.21 3.03
CA ALA A 19 6.78 4.09 3.65
C ALA A 19 6.21 3.51 4.95
N LEU A 20 5.89 2.21 4.98
CA LEU A 20 5.45 1.53 6.19
C LEU A 20 6.54 1.59 7.27
N TYR A 21 7.80 1.32 6.90
CA TYR A 21 8.93 1.40 7.81
C TYR A 21 9.03 2.77 8.49
N HIS A 22 9.06 3.86 7.71
CA HIS A 22 9.12 5.20 8.30
C HIS A 22 7.90 5.53 9.16
N LEU A 23 6.71 5.07 8.76
CA LEU A 23 5.50 5.28 9.55
C LEU A 23 5.53 4.54 10.90
N LEU A 24 6.11 3.33 10.94
CA LEU A 24 6.26 2.55 12.17
C LEU A 24 7.28 3.19 13.14
N GLN A 25 8.28 3.91 12.63
CA GLN A 25 9.23 4.67 13.45
C GLN A 25 8.63 5.98 14.01
N ASP A 26 7.53 6.46 13.44
CA ASP A 26 6.87 7.67 13.89
C ASP A 26 5.93 7.39 15.08
N ASN A 27 6.39 7.79 16.27
CA ASN A 27 5.67 7.59 17.53
C ASN A 27 4.29 8.29 17.61
N ARG A 28 3.93 9.12 16.64
CA ARG A 28 2.59 9.72 16.54
C ARG A 28 1.54 8.72 16.04
N TYR A 29 1.94 7.70 15.27
CA TYR A 29 1.01 6.78 14.61
C TYR A 29 1.04 5.37 15.23
N ALA A 30 -0.11 4.70 15.16
CA ALA A 30 -0.27 3.27 15.42
C ALA A 30 -0.83 2.63 14.14
N VAL A 31 -0.01 1.80 13.48
CA VAL A 31 -0.41 1.08 12.27
C VAL A 31 -0.98 -0.26 12.68
N ASP A 32 -2.31 -0.33 12.76
CA ASP A 32 -3.00 -1.48 13.36
C ASP A 32 -3.59 -2.45 12.31
N GLU A 33 -3.62 -2.05 11.03
CA GLU A 33 -4.13 -2.91 9.96
C GLU A 33 -3.51 -2.56 8.59
N LEU A 34 -3.22 -3.59 7.80
CA LEU A 34 -2.80 -3.49 6.40
C LEU A 34 -3.98 -3.80 5.47
N ILE A 35 -4.21 -2.96 4.47
CA ILE A 35 -5.27 -3.13 3.48
C ILE A 35 -4.64 -3.34 2.09
N THR A 36 -5.07 -4.38 1.39
CA THR A 36 -4.65 -4.66 0.01
C THR A 36 -5.84 -5.06 -0.85
N THR A 37 -5.93 -4.52 -2.06
CA THR A 37 -6.92 -4.96 -3.06
C THR A 37 -6.36 -6.13 -3.88
N ILE A 38 -7.16 -7.17 -4.04
CA ILE A 38 -6.81 -8.34 -4.85
C ILE A 38 -7.90 -8.64 -5.87
N ASN A 39 -7.51 -9.15 -7.03
CA ASN A 39 -8.41 -9.76 -7.99
C ASN A 39 -8.65 -11.22 -7.57
N SER A 40 -9.88 -11.52 -7.16
CA SER A 40 -10.30 -12.83 -6.67
C SER A 40 -10.22 -13.93 -7.72
N HIS A 41 -10.47 -13.60 -9.00
CA HIS A 41 -10.41 -14.57 -10.10
C HIS A 41 -8.96 -15.03 -10.35
N TYR A 42 -8.02 -14.08 -10.39
CA TYR A 42 -6.62 -14.38 -10.67
C TYR A 42 -5.79 -14.72 -9.42
N ASN A 43 -6.36 -14.57 -8.23
CA ASN A 43 -5.70 -14.72 -6.94
C ASN A 43 -4.41 -13.86 -6.82
N ARG A 44 -4.51 -12.59 -7.26
CA ARG A 44 -3.37 -11.68 -7.41
C ARG A 44 -3.68 -10.27 -6.96
N VAL A 45 -2.66 -9.54 -6.51
CA VAL A 45 -2.76 -8.10 -6.22
C VAL A 45 -3.14 -7.35 -7.50
N SER A 46 -4.16 -6.50 -7.41
CA SER A 46 -4.81 -5.93 -8.61
C SER A 46 -3.90 -5.04 -9.45
N MET A 47 -2.95 -4.33 -8.85
CA MET A 47 -2.14 -3.33 -9.55
C MET A 47 -0.95 -3.89 -10.34
N HIS A 48 -0.30 -4.94 -9.81
CA HIS A 48 0.99 -5.44 -10.33
C HIS A 48 1.07 -6.97 -10.34
N GLY A 49 -0.03 -7.66 -10.08
CA GLY A 49 -0.16 -9.09 -10.36
C GLY A 49 0.60 -10.01 -9.40
N LEU A 50 1.07 -9.54 -8.24
CA LEU A 50 1.73 -10.41 -7.25
C LEU A 50 0.76 -11.50 -6.78
N ARG A 51 1.23 -12.74 -6.65
CA ARG A 51 0.41 -13.86 -6.12
C ARG A 51 -0.02 -13.59 -4.68
N LYS A 52 -1.29 -13.89 -4.34
CA LYS A 52 -1.84 -13.73 -2.98
C LYS A 52 -0.99 -14.41 -1.91
N GLU A 53 -0.42 -15.57 -2.20
CA GLU A 53 0.44 -16.32 -1.26
C GLU A 53 1.67 -15.52 -0.83
N LEU A 54 2.31 -14.78 -1.75
CA LEU A 54 3.46 -13.93 -1.44
C LEU A 54 3.05 -12.71 -0.63
N LEU A 55 1.90 -12.12 -0.94
CA LEU A 55 1.31 -11.05 -0.15
C LEU A 55 1.05 -11.51 1.29
N LEU A 56 0.43 -12.68 1.47
CA LEU A 56 0.14 -13.24 2.80
C LEU A 56 1.42 -13.53 3.58
N ALA A 57 2.45 -14.10 2.93
CA ALA A 57 3.74 -14.33 3.57
C ALA A 57 4.40 -13.01 4.03
N GLN A 58 4.27 -11.92 3.27
CA GLN A 58 4.75 -10.60 3.69
C GLN A 58 3.97 -10.06 4.89
N THR A 59 2.64 -10.13 4.88
CA THR A 59 1.83 -9.58 5.99
C THR A 59 1.97 -10.40 7.27
N GLU A 60 2.13 -11.72 7.16
CA GLU A 60 2.48 -12.60 8.28
C GLU A 60 3.84 -12.24 8.88
N ALA A 61 4.87 -12.05 8.04
CA ALA A 61 6.20 -11.64 8.48
C ALA A 61 6.23 -10.26 9.15
N LEU A 62 5.33 -9.34 8.73
CA LEU A 62 5.17 -8.03 9.36
C LEU A 62 4.47 -8.10 10.72
N ASN A 63 3.75 -9.19 11.02
CA ASN A 63 2.96 -9.36 12.24
C ASN A 63 1.99 -8.20 12.50
N ILE A 64 1.38 -7.68 11.43
CA ILE A 64 0.31 -6.66 11.48
C ILE A 64 -0.93 -7.30 10.85
N PRO A 65 -2.12 -7.20 11.48
CA PRO A 65 -3.36 -7.69 10.88
C PRO A 65 -3.53 -7.18 9.45
N SER A 66 -3.92 -8.05 8.52
CA SER A 66 -4.15 -7.67 7.13
C SER A 66 -5.53 -8.07 6.66
N ASN A 67 -6.22 -7.18 5.97
CA ASN A 67 -7.51 -7.44 5.34
C ASN A 67 -7.42 -7.23 3.82
N LEU A 68 -8.04 -8.14 3.09
CA LEU A 68 -8.03 -8.14 1.63
C LEU A 68 -9.37 -7.67 1.10
N ILE A 69 -9.32 -6.70 0.20
CA ILE A 69 -10.49 -6.25 -0.55
C ILE A 69 -10.54 -7.05 -1.84
N GLU A 70 -11.43 -8.03 -1.90
CA GLU A 70 -11.58 -8.92 -3.05
C GLU A 70 -12.46 -8.28 -4.13
N LEU A 71 -11.86 -8.07 -5.30
CA LEU A 71 -12.50 -7.54 -6.50
C LEU A 71 -12.74 -8.67 -7.51
N PRO A 72 -13.82 -8.62 -8.31
CA PRO A 72 -14.06 -9.59 -9.39
C PRO A 72 -13.00 -9.47 -10.51
N GLU A 73 -13.06 -10.36 -11.50
CA GLU A 73 -12.12 -10.40 -12.63
C GLU A 73 -11.99 -9.05 -13.36
N MET A 74 -13.13 -8.44 -13.66
CA MET A 74 -13.25 -7.13 -14.30
C MET A 74 -14.12 -6.23 -13.42
N PRO A 75 -13.55 -5.56 -12.40
CA PRO A 75 -14.33 -4.68 -11.53
C PRO A 75 -14.75 -3.44 -12.31
N SER A 76 -16.04 -3.09 -12.25
CA SER A 76 -16.45 -1.73 -12.59
C SER A 76 -15.94 -0.76 -11.52
N MET A 77 -15.84 0.53 -11.87
CA MET A 77 -15.49 1.56 -10.90
C MET A 77 -16.48 1.59 -9.73
N GLU A 78 -17.76 1.35 -9.99
CA GLU A 78 -18.82 1.27 -8.98
C GLU A 78 -18.56 0.13 -7.97
N ILE A 79 -18.23 -1.07 -8.44
CA ILE A 79 -17.90 -2.20 -7.56
C ILE A 79 -16.67 -1.88 -6.73
N TYR A 80 -15.63 -1.30 -7.35
CA TYR A 80 -14.43 -0.90 -6.64
C TYR A 80 -14.74 0.11 -5.52
N GLU A 81 -15.46 1.19 -5.85
CA GLU A 81 -15.82 2.24 -4.89
C GLU A 81 -16.69 1.68 -3.76
N GLN A 82 -17.67 0.84 -4.07
CA GLN A 82 -18.51 0.19 -3.07
C GLN A 82 -17.67 -0.61 -2.07
N ARG A 83 -16.79 -1.49 -2.56
CA ARG A 83 -15.92 -2.33 -1.71
C ARG A 83 -14.96 -1.50 -0.85
N MET A 84 -14.44 -0.42 -1.41
CA MET A 84 -13.60 0.53 -0.68
C MET A 84 -14.39 1.22 0.43
N VAL A 85 -15.60 1.72 0.15
CA VAL A 85 -16.47 2.39 1.14
C VAL A 85 -16.88 1.42 2.26
N GLU A 86 -17.24 0.17 1.94
CA GLU A 86 -17.55 -0.86 2.94
C GLU A 86 -16.37 -1.07 3.90
N THR A 87 -15.17 -1.24 3.35
CA THR A 87 -13.95 -1.46 4.14
C THR A 87 -13.60 -0.24 4.99
N VAL A 88 -13.66 0.96 4.41
CA VAL A 88 -13.38 2.21 5.12
C VAL A 88 -14.41 2.47 6.22
N SER A 89 -15.67 2.12 6.00
CA SER A 89 -16.73 2.27 7.00
C SER A 89 -16.51 1.34 8.20
N ARG A 90 -16.09 0.09 7.97
CA ARG A 90 -15.66 -0.83 9.04
C ARG A 90 -14.48 -0.27 9.82
N LEU A 91 -13.42 0.14 9.14
CA LEU A 91 -12.23 0.71 9.79
C LEU A 91 -12.61 1.94 10.64
N LYS A 92 -13.50 2.78 10.14
CA LYS A 92 -14.00 3.93 10.91
C LYS A 92 -14.74 3.50 12.17
N SER A 93 -15.61 2.49 12.12
CA SER A 93 -16.31 1.99 13.31
C SER A 93 -15.37 1.38 14.34
N GLU A 94 -14.23 0.86 13.90
CA GLU A 94 -13.12 0.38 14.75
C GLU A 94 -12.20 1.51 15.27
N GLY A 95 -12.51 2.77 14.95
CA GLY A 95 -11.82 3.95 15.46
C GLY A 95 -10.59 4.39 14.66
N PHE A 96 -10.38 3.85 13.46
CA PHE A 96 -9.36 4.37 12.55
C PHE A 96 -9.69 5.80 12.13
N THR A 97 -8.68 6.66 12.09
CA THR A 97 -8.83 8.07 11.72
C THR A 97 -7.94 8.49 10.56
N HIS A 98 -6.91 7.69 10.26
CA HIS A 98 -5.94 7.96 9.22
C HIS A 98 -5.72 6.75 8.32
N SER A 99 -5.38 7.03 7.06
CA SER A 99 -5.04 6.07 6.04
C SER A 99 -3.69 6.46 5.45
N ALA A 100 -2.73 5.55 5.46
CA ALA A 100 -1.38 5.82 4.97
C ALA A 100 -1.10 5.13 3.63
N PHE A 101 -0.26 5.76 2.82
CA PHE A 101 0.11 5.28 1.50
C PHE A 101 1.60 5.49 1.21
N GLY A 102 2.16 4.67 0.32
CA GLY A 102 3.53 4.78 -0.17
C GLY A 102 3.71 5.64 -1.42
N ASP A 103 2.79 6.58 -1.70
CA ASP A 103 2.91 7.47 -2.86
C ASP A 103 4.06 8.48 -2.67
N ILE A 104 4.78 8.78 -3.76
CA ILE A 104 5.95 9.68 -3.74
C ILE A 104 5.68 11.01 -4.47
N PHE A 105 5.14 11.01 -5.70
CA PHE A 105 5.08 12.24 -6.52
C PHE A 105 3.78 12.54 -7.26
N LEU A 106 2.89 11.56 -7.47
CA LEU A 106 1.71 11.74 -8.33
C LEU A 106 0.64 12.59 -7.64
N GLU A 107 0.70 13.92 -7.84
CA GLU A 107 -0.16 14.89 -7.14
C GLU A 107 -1.65 14.60 -7.36
N ASP A 108 -2.05 14.30 -8.60
CA ASP A 108 -3.45 13.97 -8.92
C ASP A 108 -3.94 12.74 -8.16
N LEU A 109 -3.08 11.73 -8.01
CA LEU A 109 -3.39 10.52 -7.24
C LEU A 109 -3.51 10.83 -5.74
N ARG A 110 -2.62 11.68 -5.22
CA ARG A 110 -2.70 12.15 -3.83
C ARG A 110 -4.00 12.91 -3.58
N ILE A 111 -4.33 13.89 -4.42
CA ILE A 111 -5.56 14.69 -4.30
C ILE A 111 -6.78 13.76 -4.33
N TYR A 112 -6.83 12.84 -5.30
CA TYR A 112 -7.91 11.85 -5.38
C TYR A 112 -8.05 11.06 -4.06
N ARG A 113 -6.96 10.55 -3.49
CA ARG A 113 -6.98 9.81 -2.21
C ARG A 113 -7.47 10.69 -1.07
N GLU A 114 -6.98 11.92 -0.96
CA GLU A 114 -7.38 12.88 0.07
C GLU A 114 -8.88 13.20 -0.04
N GLU A 115 -9.41 13.41 -1.24
CA GLU A 115 -10.83 13.65 -1.49
C GLU A 115 -11.70 12.43 -1.11
N GLN A 116 -11.31 11.20 -1.50
CA GLN A 116 -12.07 10.00 -1.14
C GLN A 116 -12.10 9.78 0.37
N LEU A 117 -10.98 10.01 1.07
CA LEU A 117 -10.90 9.86 2.51
C LEU A 117 -11.65 10.97 3.26
N ALA A 118 -11.63 12.20 2.74
CA ALA A 118 -12.38 13.32 3.30
C ALA A 118 -13.88 13.04 3.33
N LYS A 119 -14.45 12.42 2.29
CA LYS A 119 -15.86 11.97 2.26
C LYS A 119 -16.21 11.05 3.44
N GLN A 120 -15.22 10.32 3.96
CA GLN A 120 -15.38 9.38 5.07
C GLN A 120 -14.89 9.95 6.42
N ASN A 121 -14.45 11.21 6.46
CA ASN A 121 -13.82 11.86 7.62
C ASN A 121 -12.51 11.18 8.09
N LEU A 122 -11.73 10.67 7.14
CA LEU A 122 -10.38 10.16 7.37
C LEU A 122 -9.34 11.13 6.82
N LYS A 123 -8.13 11.08 7.37
CA LYS A 123 -6.98 11.86 6.87
C LYS A 123 -5.97 10.96 6.16
N ALA A 124 -5.44 11.43 5.04
CA ALA A 124 -4.35 10.74 4.33
C ALA A 124 -2.99 11.04 4.98
N VAL A 125 -2.10 10.05 4.96
CA VAL A 125 -0.71 10.17 5.43
C VAL A 125 0.22 9.63 4.34
N PHE A 126 1.26 10.38 4.01
CA PHE A 126 2.21 10.03 2.96
C PHE A 126 3.64 10.13 3.49
N PRO A 127 4.18 9.06 4.12
CA PRO A 127 5.45 9.11 4.86
C PRO A 127 6.67 9.47 4.00
N ILE A 128 6.60 9.23 2.69
CA ILE A 128 7.70 9.46 1.75
C ILE A 128 7.38 10.48 0.65
N TRP A 129 6.30 11.26 0.81
CA TRP A 129 5.86 12.22 -0.20
C TRP A 129 6.92 13.27 -0.54
N LYS A 130 7.17 13.47 -1.84
CA LYS A 130 8.13 14.43 -2.41
C LYS A 130 9.54 14.31 -1.86
N ARG A 131 9.91 13.18 -1.24
CA ARG A 131 11.30 12.86 -0.93
C ARG A 131 12.06 12.56 -2.23
N ASP A 132 13.33 12.90 -2.26
CA ASP A 132 14.18 12.66 -3.42
C ASP A 132 14.30 11.16 -3.70
N THR A 133 14.13 10.73 -4.96
CA THR A 133 14.15 9.29 -5.29
C THR A 133 15.51 8.64 -5.09
N LYS A 134 16.59 9.40 -5.27
CA LYS A 134 17.95 8.91 -5.07
C LYS A 134 18.23 8.73 -3.58
N GLU A 135 17.75 9.65 -2.75
CA GLU A 135 17.74 9.47 -1.30
C GLU A 135 16.93 8.24 -0.90
N LEU A 136 15.70 8.09 -1.39
CA LEU A 136 14.83 6.96 -1.03
C LEU A 136 15.42 5.61 -1.41
N ILE A 137 16.05 5.47 -2.57
CA ILE A 137 16.67 4.19 -2.94
C ILE A 137 17.92 3.90 -2.11
N ASN A 138 18.73 4.91 -1.77
CA ASN A 138 19.87 4.72 -0.89
C ASN A 138 19.40 4.33 0.52
N ASP A 139 18.40 5.03 1.07
CA ASP A 139 17.76 4.71 2.36
C ASP A 139 17.23 3.27 2.38
N PHE A 140 16.53 2.85 1.32
CA PHE A 140 16.06 1.47 1.16
C PHE A 140 17.20 0.44 1.24
N LEU A 141 18.30 0.70 0.54
CA LEU A 141 19.47 -0.20 0.51
C LEU A 141 20.23 -0.19 1.84
N ASP A 142 20.44 0.97 2.45
CA ASP A 142 21.15 1.16 3.71
C ASP A 142 20.42 0.51 4.89
N LEU A 143 19.08 0.51 4.84
CA LEU A 143 18.22 -0.21 5.78
C LEU A 143 18.22 -1.73 5.56
N GLY A 144 18.90 -2.21 4.52
CA GLY A 144 19.05 -3.64 4.22
C GLY A 144 17.82 -4.27 3.57
N PHE A 145 16.88 -3.47 3.05
CA PHE A 145 15.76 -4.03 2.30
C PHE A 145 16.26 -4.75 1.05
N LYS A 146 15.51 -5.79 0.67
CA LYS A 146 15.66 -6.50 -0.60
C LYS A 146 14.35 -6.41 -1.35
N THR A 147 14.44 -6.26 -2.66
CA THR A 147 13.27 -6.27 -3.56
C THR A 147 13.54 -7.22 -4.69
N ILE A 148 12.51 -7.78 -5.31
CA ILE A 148 12.65 -8.56 -6.55
C ILE A 148 11.90 -7.84 -7.65
N ILE A 149 12.49 -7.74 -8.83
CA ILE A 149 11.84 -7.16 -10.00
C ILE A 149 10.84 -8.17 -10.56
N VAL A 150 9.54 -7.94 -10.34
CA VAL A 150 8.47 -8.86 -10.76
C VAL A 150 7.84 -8.52 -12.11
N CYS A 151 8.04 -7.28 -12.57
CA CYS A 151 7.53 -6.79 -13.84
C CYS A 151 8.43 -5.64 -14.32
N ALA A 152 8.75 -5.64 -15.60
CA ALA A 152 9.54 -4.60 -16.24
C ALA A 152 8.99 -4.31 -17.64
N ASN A 153 9.14 -3.07 -18.11
CA ASN A 153 8.71 -2.71 -19.45
C ASN A 153 9.72 -3.24 -20.47
N SER A 154 9.28 -4.17 -21.32
CA SER A 154 10.11 -4.85 -22.33
C SER A 154 10.71 -3.90 -23.38
N LYS A 155 10.20 -2.67 -23.49
CA LYS A 155 10.83 -1.61 -24.31
C LYS A 155 12.20 -1.21 -23.78
N TYR A 156 12.41 -1.29 -22.47
CA TYR A 156 13.62 -0.79 -21.80
C TYR A 156 14.45 -1.89 -21.14
N PHE A 157 13.87 -3.06 -20.87
CA PHE A 157 14.51 -4.15 -20.13
C PHE A 157 14.34 -5.48 -20.86
N ASN A 158 15.37 -6.32 -20.85
CA ASN A 158 15.32 -7.69 -21.35
C ASN A 158 14.76 -8.66 -20.29
N GLU A 159 14.57 -9.91 -20.68
CA GLU A 159 13.99 -10.96 -19.83
C GLU A 159 14.82 -11.26 -18.57
N ASP A 160 16.15 -11.12 -18.66
CA ASP A 160 17.08 -11.36 -17.54
C ASP A 160 16.93 -10.36 -16.39
N PHE A 161 16.20 -9.26 -16.60
CA PHE A 161 15.99 -8.25 -15.58
C PHE A 161 14.93 -8.67 -14.55
N VAL A 162 13.92 -9.42 -14.98
CA VAL A 162 12.85 -9.93 -14.09
C VAL A 162 13.40 -11.07 -13.25
N GLY A 163 13.11 -11.05 -11.95
CA GLY A 163 13.64 -12.03 -10.99
C GLY A 163 14.96 -11.62 -10.33
N THR A 164 15.56 -10.51 -10.74
CA THR A 164 16.74 -9.95 -10.07
C THR A 164 16.39 -9.28 -8.74
N VAL A 165 17.39 -9.21 -7.84
CA VAL A 165 17.33 -8.58 -6.51
C VAL A 165 18.09 -7.26 -6.52
#